data_AF-A0A6I3X978-F1
#
_entry.id   AF-A0A6I3X978-F1
#
_cell.length_a   1.000
_cell.length_b   1.000
_cell.length_c   1.000
_cell.angle_alpha   90.00
_cell.angle_beta   90.00
_cell.angle_gamma   90.00
#
_symmetry.space_group_name_H-M   'P 1'
#
loop_
_entity.id
_entity.type
_entity.pdbx_description
1 polymer ?
#
loop_
_entity_poly.entity_id
_entity_poly.type
_entity_poly.pdbx_seq_one_letter_code
_entity_poly.pdbx_strand_id
1 'polypeptide(L)' 'MADILIRDIPEDVLIAIDAAARTLGLSRTEYLRRTLAGQRRLRTTVTVGDLTKFASTFEDLADSDVMEQAWR' A
#
# COMPACT_ATOMS: atom_id res chain seq x y z
N MET A 1 17.27 -6.19 12.82
CA MET A 1 16.85 -5.28 11.72
C MET A 1 18.04 -5.17 10.78
N ALA A 2 17.82 -5.22 9.46
CA ALA A 2 18.91 -5.16 8.48
C ALA A 2 18.93 -3.80 7.79
N ASP A 3 20.12 -3.25 7.59
CA ASP A 3 20.31 -1.99 6.88
C ASP A 3 20.54 -2.26 5.39
N ILE A 4 20.04 -1.35 4.55
CA ILE A 4 20.17 -1.42 3.10
C ILE A 4 20.81 -0.12 2.62
N LEU A 5 21.91 -0.27 1.87
CA LEU A 5 22.56 0.84 1.17
C LEU A 5 22.31 0.69 -0.33
N ILE A 6 21.64 1.70 -0.92
CA ILE A 6 21.40 1.78 -2.36
C ILE A 6 22.35 2.84 -2.90
N ARG A 7 23.22 2.44 -3.84
CA ARG A 7 24.22 3.32 -4.47
C ARG A 7 23.76 3.71 -5.87
N ASP A 8 24.39 4.76 -6.39
CA ASP A 8 24.25 5.20 -7.78
C ASP A 8 22.80 5.45 -8.20
N ILE A 9 22.02 6.05 -7.29
CA ILE A 9 20.65 6.48 -7.59
C ILE A 9 20.73 7.71 -8.50
N PRO A 10 20.11 7.68 -9.69
CA PRO A 10 20.01 8.86 -10.55
C PRO A 10 19.37 10.05 -9.81
N GLU A 11 19.85 11.27 -10.08
CA GLU A 11 19.41 12.46 -9.35
C GLU A 11 17.90 12.74 -9.53
N ASP A 12 17.38 12.53 -10.73
CA ASP A 12 15.96 12.66 -11.05
C ASP A 12 15.08 11.69 -10.24
N VAL A 13 15.56 10.46 -10.05
CA VAL A 13 14.89 9.46 -9.20
C VAL A 13 14.88 9.91 -7.74
N LEU A 14 15.99 10.48 -7.24
CA LEU A 14 16.07 10.99 -5.87
C LEU A 14 15.09 12.17 -5.65
N ILE A 15 15.00 13.09 -6.63
CA ILE A 15 14.06 14.21 -6.60
C ILE A 15 12.61 13.70 -6.57
N ALA A 16 12.27 12.69 -7.37
CA ALA A 16 10.94 12.10 -7.39
C ALA A 16 10.59 11.45 -6.04
N ILE A 17 11.53 10.74 -5.41
CA ILE A 17 11.35 10.15 -4.07
C ILE A 17 11.09 11.24 -3.03
N ASP A 18 11.87 12.32 -3.04
CA ASP A 18 11.70 13.42 -2.08
C ASP A 18 10.37 14.14 -2.25
N ALA A 19 9.93 14.34 -3.50
CA ALA A 19 8.63 14.92 -3.79
C ALA A 19 7.51 14.03 -3.25
N ALA A 20 7.55 12.72 -3.51
CA ALA A 20 6.55 11.77 -3.02
C ALA A 20 6.53 11.69 -1.48
N ALA A 21 7.70 11.65 -0.84
CA ALA A 21 7.81 11.65 0.62
C ALA A 21 7.20 12.91 1.23
N ARG A 22 7.49 14.08 0.66
CA ARG A 22 6.94 15.38 1.11
C ARG A 22 5.43 15.45 0.96
N THR A 23 4.86 14.97 -0.14
CA THR A 23 3.40 14.90 -0.34
C THR A 23 2.70 14.10 0.76
N LEU A 24 3.38 13.09 1.31
CA LEU A 24 2.86 12.25 2.39
C LEU A 24 3.29 12.71 3.80
N GLY A 25 4.05 13.80 3.92
CA GLY A 25 4.59 14.28 5.19
C GLY A 25 5.59 13.32 5.84
N LEU A 26 6.28 12.50 5.03
CA LEU A 26 7.23 11.49 5.51
C LEU A 26 8.67 11.94 5.25
N SER A 27 9.60 11.43 6.07
CA SER A 27 11.02 11.47 5.71
C SER A 27 11.30 10.54 4.53
N ARG A 28 12.35 10.82 3.76
CA ARG A 28 12.82 9.96 2.66
C ARG A 28 12.97 8.50 3.09
N THR A 29 13.62 8.27 4.22
CA THR A 29 13.88 6.92 4.75
C THR A 29 12.58 6.20 5.12
N GLU A 30 11.62 6.89 5.73
CA GLU A 30 10.33 6.29 6.09
C GLU A 30 9.49 5.98 4.86
N TYR A 31 9.47 6.89 3.88
CA TYR A 31 8.83 6.65 2.60
C TYR A 31 9.39 5.39 1.91
N LEU A 32 10.72 5.26 1.83
CA LEU A 32 11.36 4.08 1.24
C LEU A 32 11.05 2.80 2.05
N ARG A 33 11.06 2.86 3.38
CA ARG A 33 10.73 1.72 4.24
C ARG A 33 9.31 1.22 3.98
N ARG A 34 8.31 2.11 3.94
CA ARG A 34 6.92 1.76 3.64
C ARG A 34 6.76 1.22 2.22
N THR A 35 7.43 1.85 1.26
CA THR A 35 7.41 1.42 -0.14
C THR A 35 7.96 -0.01 -0.26
N LEU A 36 9.13 -0.30 0.31
CA LEU A 36 9.74 -1.63 0.29
C LEU A 36 8.89 -2.67 1.02
N ALA A 37 8.28 -2.31 2.15
CA ALA A 37 7.34 -3.19 2.85
C ALA A 37 6.12 -3.54 1.99
N GLY A 38 5.59 -2.57 1.25
CA GLY A 38 4.46 -2.74 0.33
C GLY A 38 4.79 -3.49 -0.96
N GLN A 39 6.06 -3.48 -1.41
CA GLN A 39 6.50 -4.25 -2.58
C GLN A 39 6.49 -5.77 -2.36
N ARG A 40 6.17 -6.24 -1.15
CA ARG A 40 5.99 -7.66 -0.87
C ARG A 40 4.76 -8.19 -1.60
N ARG A 41 4.95 -8.60 -2.85
CA ARG A 41 3.92 -9.28 -3.64
C ARG A 41 3.69 -10.68 -3.08
N LEU A 42 2.46 -10.95 -2.66
CA LEU A 42 2.00 -12.31 -2.42
C LEU A 42 1.87 -13.00 -3.79
N ARG A 43 2.59 -14.10 -3.99
CA ARG A 43 2.53 -14.89 -5.23
C ARG A 43 1.35 -15.87 -5.21
N THR A 44 0.15 -15.35 -4.98
CA THR A 44 -1.09 -16.15 -4.97
C THR A 44 -1.89 -15.88 -6.23
N THR A 45 -2.40 -16.93 -6.85
CA THR A 45 -3.37 -16.84 -7.94
C THR A 45 -4.74 -16.54 -7.37
N VAL A 46 -5.39 -15.49 -7.86
CA VAL A 46 -6.78 -15.17 -7.53
C VAL A 46 -7.70 -15.81 -8.56
N THR A 47 -8.66 -16.59 -8.11
CA THR A 47 -9.66 -17.25 -8.96
C THR A 47 -11.01 -16.53 -8.88
N VAL A 48 -11.93 -16.85 -9.81
CA VAL A 48 -13.31 -16.36 -9.73
C VAL A 48 -13.99 -16.82 -8.43
N GLY A 49 -13.71 -18.05 -7.96
CA GLY A 49 -14.26 -18.56 -6.71
C GLY A 49 -13.86 -17.74 -5.49
N ASP A 50 -12.62 -17.25 -5.45
CA ASP A 50 -12.15 -16.36 -4.38
C ASP A 50 -12.92 -15.03 -4.38
N LEU A 51 -13.20 -14.49 -5.58
CA LEU A 51 -13.98 -13.26 -5.74
C LEU A 51 -15.46 -13.46 -5.36
N THR A 52 -16.07 -14.58 -5.75
CA THR A 52 -17.45 -14.92 -5.33
C THR A 52 -17.55 -15.05 -3.82
N LYS A 53 -16.59 -15.73 -3.20
CA LYS A 53 -16.52 -15.85 -1.74
C LYS A 53 -16.37 -14.48 -1.08
N PHE A 54 -15.46 -13.64 -1.56
CA PHE A 54 -15.28 -12.27 -1.08
C PHE A 54 -16.58 -11.46 -1.16
N ALA A 55 -17.23 -11.46 -2.32
CA ALA A 55 -18.49 -10.72 -2.53
C ALA A 55 -19.60 -11.14 -1.55
N SER A 56 -19.75 -12.45 -1.31
CA SER A 56 -20.72 -12.94 -0.33
C SER A 56 -20.34 -12.66 1.13
N THR A 57 -19.05 -12.62 1.44
CA THR A 57 -18.56 -12.45 2.82
C THR A 57 -18.63 -10.99 3.27
N PHE A 58 -18.44 -10.06 2.33
CA PHE A 58 -18.40 -8.62 2.56
C PHE A 58 -19.55 -7.89 1.85
N GLU A 59 -20.70 -8.55 1.72
CA GLU A 59 -21.89 -7.99 1.06
C GLU A 59 -22.39 -6.72 1.79
N ASP A 60 -22.21 -6.66 3.09
CA ASP A 60 -22.54 -5.54 3.97
C ASP A 60 -21.73 -4.26 3.71
N LEU A 61 -20.60 -4.35 2.99
CA LEU A 61 -19.89 -3.17 2.49
C LEU A 61 -20.75 -2.33 1.53
N ALA A 62 -21.79 -2.92 0.94
CA ALA A 62 -22.75 -2.21 0.08
C ALA A 62 -23.92 -1.59 0.87
N ASP A 63 -24.05 -1.89 2.16
CA ASP A 63 -25.09 -1.33 3.02
C ASP A 63 -24.64 0.03 3.56
N SER A 64 -25.37 1.09 3.20
CA SER A 64 -25.06 2.46 3.60
C SER A 64 -25.17 2.68 5.11
N ASP A 65 -26.10 2.01 5.79
CA ASP A 65 -26.34 2.18 7.21
C ASP A 65 -25.21 1.51 8.02
N VAL A 66 -24.77 0.33 7.57
CA VAL A 66 -23.62 -0.37 8.15
C VAL A 66 -22.34 0.45 7.98
N MET A 67 -22.11 1.01 6.79
CA MET A 67 -20.95 1.88 6.56
C MET A 67 -21.04 3.16 7.39
N GLU A 68 -22.19 3.81 7.49
CA GLU A 68 -22.35 5.00 8.33
C GLU A 68 -22.02 4.68 9.80
N GLN A 69 -22.48 3.53 10.31
CA GLN A 69 -22.16 3.10 11.67
C GLN A 69 -20.66 2.83 11.88
N ALA A 70 -19.96 2.28 10.89
CA ALA A 70 -18.54 1.95 11.00
C ALA A 70 -17.62 3.18 11.08
N TRP A 71 -18.07 4.35 10.61
CA TRP A 71 -17.30 5.61 10.56
C TRP A 71 -17.70 6.64 11.61
N ARG A 72 -18.66 6.32 12.49
CA ARG A 72 -19.01 7.13 13.68
C ARG A 72 -18.07 6.82 14.84
#